data_AF-A0A2G4H5J1-F1
#
_entry.id   AF-A0A2G4H5J1-F1
#
_cell.length_a   1.000
_cell.length_b   1.000
_cell.length_c   1.000
_cell.angle_alpha   90.00
_cell.angle_beta   90.00
_cell.angle_gamma   90.00
#
_symmetry.space_group_name_H-M   'P 1'
#
loop_
_entity.id
_entity.type
_entity.pdbx_description
1 polymer ?
#
loop_
_entity_poly.entity_id
_entity_poly.type
_entity_poly.pdbx_seq_one_letter_code
_entity_poly.pdbx_strand_id
1 'polypeptide(L)'
;MERLVRILAALLMLALVAGAAAFFVRAQILKSAPSPIIAPTITSATFSPNAYKPRRRYATLTVGLRKPDTATVLIFDANDRAIATVPVVRKGKQLRAAWGGKLANGTLAPDGPYRFAISLKQQERIIRIPDPIILDATPPTVESTAKPGQRISPGLDGAAGTYAFTLSADEPVRFRLDVRQIEPSGAASLLRRETDLKWAQRKELHWSADVGNLPLDTLGEFVGPGSYIVGWHAEDRGGNLVNAPEVVKPNELAPAQVVGVETVALTPTLQPVTLLADVTLVRHRPRASFPGDVVARAKGAPGAATLPPATPGFYAIQIAGGGWEAWAPEARAGRARVLVMEPLYSWQAANPTDADRSGFPDVPPAPLALDRPFAPGIETALAKLGRTVAATRRSGVQTVGAITDQRIEARGLPRSARVLIITDAPVWTADLHVRLRAFVARGGRVVILDSVSLTRKATLSGNALTIVGPEAANTSDLNPSSSLSGLQSSPANPLN
;
A
#
# COMPACT_ATOMS: atom_id res chain seq x y z
N MET A 1 -86.37 37.30 50.28
CA MET A 1 -85.89 36.34 49.26
C MET A 1 -84.69 36.90 48.49
N GLU A 2 -84.76 38.12 47.97
CA GLU A 2 -83.72 38.74 47.13
C GLU A 2 -82.33 38.92 47.80
N ARG A 3 -82.29 39.33 49.08
CA ARG A 3 -81.04 39.42 49.87
C ARG A 3 -80.33 38.06 50.03
N LEU A 4 -81.11 36.98 50.19
CA LEU A 4 -80.57 35.63 50.39
C LEU A 4 -79.92 35.12 49.10
N VAL A 5 -80.55 35.36 47.95
CA VAL A 5 -80.03 35.01 46.62
C VAL A 5 -78.73 35.76 46.31
N ARG A 6 -78.65 37.06 46.63
CA ARG A 6 -77.41 37.84 46.43
C ARG A 6 -76.27 37.37 47.34
N ILE A 7 -76.56 36.99 48.58
CA ILE A 7 -75.56 36.43 49.50
C ILE A 7 -75.07 35.06 49.00
N LEU A 8 -75.98 34.19 48.58
CA LEU A 8 -75.63 32.87 48.01
C LEU A 8 -74.82 32.99 46.72
N ALA A 9 -75.21 33.91 45.81
CA ALA A 9 -74.47 34.16 44.58
C ALA A 9 -73.07 34.75 44.86
N ALA A 10 -72.96 35.67 45.82
CA ALA A 10 -71.67 36.22 46.24
C ALA A 10 -70.76 35.16 46.87
N LEU A 11 -71.31 34.28 47.72
CA LEU A 11 -70.58 33.16 48.33
C LEU A 11 -70.13 32.14 47.28
N LEU A 12 -71.00 31.82 46.32
CA LEU A 12 -70.67 30.94 45.21
C LEU A 12 -69.55 31.53 44.34
N MET A 13 -69.65 32.82 44.00
CA MET A 13 -68.63 33.51 43.20
C MET A 13 -67.29 33.58 43.95
N LEU A 14 -67.32 33.86 45.26
CA LEU A 14 -66.13 33.86 46.11
C LEU A 14 -65.48 32.47 46.17
N ALA A 15 -66.29 31.42 46.31
CA ALA A 15 -65.82 30.03 46.29
C ALA A 15 -65.21 29.66 44.92
N LEU A 16 -65.81 30.11 43.82
CA LEU A 16 -65.31 29.85 42.47
C LEU A 16 -63.97 30.56 42.21
N VAL A 17 -63.86 31.82 42.62
CA VAL A 17 -62.63 32.62 42.50
C VAL A 17 -61.52 32.04 43.39
N ALA A 18 -61.83 31.68 44.63
CA ALA A 18 -60.87 31.03 45.53
C ALA A 18 -60.41 29.67 44.99
N GLY A 19 -61.34 28.87 44.44
CA GLY A 19 -61.03 27.61 43.77
C GLY A 19 -60.12 27.80 42.56
N ALA A 20 -60.46 28.73 41.66
CA ALA A 20 -59.66 29.04 40.48
C ALA A 20 -58.26 29.55 40.85
N ALA A 21 -58.14 30.41 41.86
CA ALA A 21 -56.86 30.90 42.36
C ALA A 21 -56.02 29.75 42.96
N ALA A 22 -56.62 28.85 43.74
CA ALA A 22 -55.93 27.67 44.27
C ALA A 22 -55.42 26.74 43.16
N PHE A 23 -56.24 26.48 42.14
CA PHE A 23 -55.83 25.71 40.96
C PHE A 23 -54.71 26.41 40.17
N PHE A 24 -54.79 27.73 39.99
CA PHE A 24 -53.76 28.50 39.31
C PHE A 24 -52.43 28.50 40.07
N VAL A 25 -52.46 28.75 41.38
CA VAL A 25 -51.25 28.69 42.24
C VAL A 25 -50.66 27.28 42.20
N ARG A 26 -51.49 26.23 42.27
CA ARG A 26 -51.01 24.85 42.14
C ARG A 26 -50.36 24.59 40.78
N ALA A 27 -50.95 25.09 39.70
CA ALA A 27 -50.39 24.99 38.36
C ALA A 27 -49.08 25.78 38.21
N GLN A 28 -48.96 26.96 38.83
CA GLN A 28 -47.73 27.77 38.82
C GLN A 28 -46.61 27.11 39.62
N ILE A 29 -46.90 26.55 40.79
CA ILE A 29 -45.91 25.79 41.57
C ILE A 29 -45.38 24.59 40.77
N LEU A 30 -46.23 23.92 40.00
CA LEU A 30 -45.83 22.82 39.11
C LEU A 30 -44.97 23.29 37.92
N LYS A 31 -45.18 24.51 37.42
CA LYS A 31 -44.37 25.13 36.37
C LYS A 31 -43.01 25.64 36.89
N SER A 32 -42.96 26.12 38.13
CA SER A 32 -41.76 26.71 38.75
C SER A 32 -40.85 25.70 39.46
N ALA A 33 -41.25 24.42 39.54
CA ALA A 33 -40.45 23.38 40.18
C ALA A 33 -39.14 23.13 39.40
N PRO A 34 -37.97 23.06 40.07
CA PRO A 34 -36.70 22.77 39.43
C PRO A 34 -36.75 21.46 38.64
N SER A 35 -36.10 21.43 37.46
CA SER A 35 -36.08 20.23 36.62
C SER A 35 -35.65 18.98 37.42
N PRO A 36 -36.36 17.84 37.27
CA PRO A 36 -36.00 16.58 37.92
C PRO A 36 -34.64 16.03 37.49
N ILE A 37 -34.17 16.48 36.33
CA ILE A 37 -32.91 16.08 35.73
C ILE A 37 -31.87 17.21 35.85
N ILE A 38 -30.60 16.81 35.92
CA ILE A 38 -29.45 17.68 36.08
C ILE A 38 -28.52 17.48 34.89
N ALA A 39 -28.15 18.57 34.23
CA ALA A 39 -27.12 18.65 33.18
C ALA A 39 -27.22 17.52 32.11
N PRO A 40 -28.35 17.39 31.39
CA PRO A 40 -28.43 16.44 30.28
C PRO A 40 -27.35 16.80 29.25
N THR A 41 -26.50 15.83 28.92
CA THR A 41 -25.43 15.97 27.94
C THR A 41 -25.56 14.86 26.91
N ILE A 42 -25.52 15.24 25.63
CA ILE A 42 -25.49 14.29 24.52
C ILE A 42 -24.07 14.25 23.96
N THR A 43 -23.50 13.05 23.85
CA THR A 43 -22.26 12.82 23.10
C THR A 43 -22.61 12.22 21.73
N SER A 44 -21.97 12.73 20.68
CA SER A 44 -22.21 12.37 19.27
C SER A 44 -23.62 12.75 18.79
N ALA A 45 -23.85 14.05 18.59
CA ALA A 45 -25.13 14.57 18.11
C ALA A 45 -25.51 14.04 16.72
N THR A 46 -24.53 13.81 15.84
CA THR A 46 -24.69 13.09 14.57
C THR A 46 -23.88 11.81 14.64
N PHE A 47 -24.48 10.69 14.26
CA PHE A 47 -23.88 9.37 14.46
C PHE A 47 -24.37 8.36 13.42
N SER A 48 -23.54 7.36 13.12
CA SER A 48 -23.86 6.21 12.26
C SER A 48 -23.65 4.93 13.05
N PRO A 49 -24.60 3.98 13.10
CA PRO A 49 -24.41 2.69 13.76
C PRO A 49 -23.21 1.90 13.21
N ASN A 50 -22.83 2.14 11.96
CA ASN A 50 -21.70 1.53 11.27
C ASN A 50 -20.47 2.43 11.21
N ALA A 51 -20.45 3.55 11.96
CA ALA A 51 -19.35 4.49 11.94
C ALA A 51 -17.99 3.81 12.14
N TYR A 52 -16.99 4.28 11.38
CA TYR A 52 -15.63 3.78 11.48
C TYR A 52 -15.07 3.92 12.90
N LYS A 53 -15.32 5.07 13.55
CA LYS A 53 -14.91 5.32 14.93
C LYS A 53 -15.96 4.78 15.90
N PRO A 54 -15.60 3.86 16.84
CA PRO A 54 -16.57 3.24 17.76
C PRO A 54 -17.42 4.25 18.56
N ARG A 55 -16.85 5.39 18.95
CA ARG A 55 -17.56 6.47 19.67
C ARG A 55 -18.67 7.17 18.88
N ARG A 56 -18.68 7.02 17.55
CA ARG A 56 -19.71 7.57 16.65
C ARG A 56 -20.78 6.53 16.28
N ARG A 57 -20.74 5.33 16.87
CA ARG A 57 -21.75 4.28 16.68
C ARG A 57 -23.02 4.47 17.48
N TYR A 58 -22.98 5.39 18.45
CA TYR A 58 -24.08 5.63 19.38
C TYR A 58 -24.20 7.12 19.69
N ALA A 59 -25.42 7.61 19.73
CA ALA A 59 -25.75 8.80 20.50
C ALA A 59 -25.85 8.41 21.98
N THR A 60 -25.10 9.07 22.84
CA THR A 60 -25.10 8.77 24.29
C THR A 60 -25.68 9.93 25.06
N LEU A 61 -26.80 9.69 25.74
CA LEU A 61 -27.35 10.59 26.74
C LEU A 61 -26.74 10.29 28.11
N THR A 62 -26.22 11.33 28.76
CA THR A 62 -25.80 11.31 30.15
C THR A 62 -26.59 12.34 30.93
N VAL A 63 -27.19 11.94 32.05
CA VAL A 63 -28.06 12.84 32.83
C VAL A 63 -28.01 12.48 34.31
N GLY A 64 -27.98 13.48 35.19
CA GLY A 64 -28.13 13.28 36.63
C GLY A 64 -29.60 13.33 37.05
N LEU A 65 -30.00 12.53 38.02
CA LEU A 65 -31.30 12.65 38.68
C LEU A 65 -31.17 13.45 39.97
N ARG A 66 -32.07 14.42 40.18
CA ARG A 66 -32.11 15.22 41.42
C ARG A 66 -32.57 14.37 42.61
N LYS A 67 -33.51 13.45 42.37
CA LYS A 67 -34.01 12.45 43.33
C LYS A 67 -33.89 11.05 42.72
N PRO A 68 -33.63 10.00 43.51
CA PRO A 68 -33.72 8.62 43.02
C PRO A 68 -35.10 8.37 42.40
N ASP A 69 -35.14 7.76 41.22
CA ASP A 69 -36.38 7.41 40.51
C ASP A 69 -36.14 6.16 39.65
N THR A 70 -37.19 5.50 39.16
CA THR A 70 -37.09 4.49 38.10
C THR A 70 -37.29 5.19 36.75
N ALA A 71 -36.25 5.20 35.94
CA ALA A 71 -36.19 5.98 34.71
C ALA A 71 -36.08 5.06 33.50
N THR A 72 -36.94 5.28 32.51
CA THR A 72 -36.87 4.63 31.19
C THR A 72 -36.47 5.68 30.17
N VAL A 73 -35.49 5.38 29.33
CA VAL A 73 -35.10 6.28 28.23
C VAL A 73 -35.77 5.82 26.95
N LEU A 74 -36.41 6.76 26.27
CA LEU A 74 -37.16 6.56 25.04
C LEU A 74 -36.53 7.38 23.91
N ILE A 75 -36.70 6.93 22.68
CA ILE A 75 -36.36 7.68 21.46
C ILE A 75 -37.64 8.09 20.77
N PHE A 76 -37.74 9.37 20.45
CA PHE A 76 -38.85 9.98 19.72
C PHE A 76 -38.41 10.35 18.30
N ASP A 77 -39.27 10.05 17.32
CA ASP A 77 -39.10 10.50 15.93
C ASP A 77 -39.59 11.96 15.73
N ALA A 78 -39.45 12.49 14.52
CA ALA A 78 -39.88 13.85 14.17
C ALA A 78 -41.40 14.08 14.31
N ASN A 79 -42.20 13.00 14.29
CA ASN A 79 -43.65 13.03 14.49
C ASN A 79 -44.04 12.85 15.97
N ASP A 80 -43.06 12.98 16.87
CA ASP A 80 -43.27 12.92 18.32
C ASP A 80 -43.79 11.54 18.80
N ARG A 81 -43.51 10.49 18.04
CA ARG A 81 -43.83 9.10 18.39
C ARG A 81 -42.62 8.40 18.99
N ALA A 82 -42.84 7.67 20.09
CA ALA A 82 -41.81 6.82 20.69
C ALA A 82 -41.55 5.59 19.80
N ILE A 83 -40.32 5.44 19.32
CA ILE A 83 -39.91 4.39 18.37
C ILE A 83 -38.98 3.33 18.96
N ALA A 84 -38.35 3.64 20.10
CA ALA A 84 -37.41 2.76 20.77
C ALA A 84 -37.34 3.02 22.27
N THR A 85 -37.05 1.97 23.03
CA THR A 85 -36.68 2.03 24.45
C THR A 85 -35.22 1.69 24.57
N VAL A 86 -34.45 2.53 25.26
CA VAL A 86 -32.99 2.41 25.38
C VAL A 86 -32.64 1.87 26.76
N PRO A 87 -31.82 0.81 26.85
CA PRO A 87 -31.31 0.33 28.12
C PRO A 87 -30.55 1.43 28.88
N VAL A 88 -30.76 1.50 30.18
CA VAL A 88 -30.17 2.53 31.05
C VAL A 88 -29.15 1.88 31.98
N VAL A 89 -27.94 2.42 31.98
CA VAL A 89 -26.89 2.10 32.95
C VAL A 89 -26.89 3.16 34.05
N ARG A 90 -26.87 2.73 35.32
CA ARG A 90 -26.87 3.63 36.49
C ARG A 90 -25.54 3.61 37.21
N LYS A 91 -25.04 4.78 37.58
CA LYS A 91 -23.91 4.96 38.50
C LYS A 91 -24.25 6.05 39.51
N GLY A 92 -24.67 5.66 40.71
CA GLY A 92 -25.19 6.59 41.71
C GLY A 92 -26.43 7.32 41.20
N LYS A 93 -26.39 8.67 41.23
CA LYS A 93 -27.48 9.52 40.70
C LYS A 93 -27.41 9.75 39.18
N GLN A 94 -26.38 9.24 38.50
CA GLN A 94 -26.18 9.45 37.07
C GLN A 94 -26.76 8.29 36.26
N LEU A 95 -27.48 8.63 35.20
CA LEU A 95 -27.99 7.72 34.19
C LEU A 95 -27.22 7.91 32.90
N ARG A 96 -26.94 6.79 32.23
CA ARG A 96 -26.36 6.77 30.88
C ARG A 96 -27.20 5.86 30.00
N ALA A 97 -27.57 6.34 28.82
CA ALA A 97 -28.28 5.58 27.81
C ALA A 97 -27.61 5.80 26.45
N ALA A 98 -27.38 4.72 25.71
CA ALA A 98 -26.71 4.76 24.41
C ALA A 98 -27.64 4.15 23.36
N TRP A 99 -28.01 4.94 22.37
CA TRP A 99 -28.85 4.48 21.26
C TRP A 99 -28.04 4.36 19.98
N GLY A 100 -28.08 3.19 19.36
CA GLY A 100 -27.37 2.87 18.12
C GLY A 100 -28.29 2.80 16.90
N GLY A 101 -29.36 3.60 16.88
CA GLY A 101 -30.24 3.72 15.71
C GLY A 101 -31.28 2.60 15.52
N LYS A 102 -31.38 1.62 16.41
CA LYS A 102 -32.33 0.50 16.26
C LYS A 102 -33.71 0.82 16.85
N LEU A 103 -34.76 0.40 16.15
CA LEU A 103 -36.15 0.40 16.57
C LEU A 103 -36.43 -0.71 17.60
N ALA A 104 -37.59 -0.68 18.23
CA ALA A 104 -38.00 -1.67 19.23
C ALA A 104 -38.03 -3.13 18.71
N ASN A 105 -38.30 -3.31 17.41
CA ASN A 105 -38.27 -4.61 16.72
C ASN A 105 -36.84 -5.04 16.29
N GLY A 106 -35.81 -4.24 16.61
CA GLY A 106 -34.41 -4.50 16.27
C GLY A 106 -33.98 -4.03 14.88
N THR A 107 -34.89 -3.54 14.02
CA THR A 107 -34.53 -3.01 12.70
C THR A 107 -33.91 -1.62 12.79
N LEU A 108 -33.13 -1.21 11.79
CA LEU A 108 -32.56 0.13 11.73
C LEU A 108 -33.67 1.18 11.51
N ALA A 109 -33.63 2.27 12.27
CA ALA A 109 -34.51 3.42 12.07
C ALA A 109 -34.05 4.19 10.81
N PRO A 110 -34.96 4.84 10.06
CA PRO A 110 -34.57 5.67 8.93
C PRO A 110 -33.63 6.82 9.31
N ASP A 111 -32.79 7.26 8.39
CA ASP A 111 -31.96 8.44 8.60
C ASP A 111 -32.83 9.68 8.88
N GLY A 112 -32.36 10.53 9.79
CA GLY A 112 -33.08 11.73 10.18
C GLY A 112 -32.94 12.12 11.65
N PRO A 113 -33.68 13.16 12.07
CA PRO A 113 -33.62 13.68 13.42
C PRO A 113 -34.48 12.86 14.41
N TYR A 114 -33.93 12.65 15.60
CA TYR A 114 -34.56 11.97 16.72
C TYR A 114 -34.30 12.73 18.02
N ARG A 115 -35.02 12.38 19.08
CA ARG A 115 -34.87 13.01 20.40
C ARG A 115 -34.89 11.98 21.51
N PHE A 116 -34.05 12.17 22.51
CA PHE A 116 -34.19 11.43 23.75
C PHE A 116 -35.36 11.96 24.57
N ALA A 117 -36.06 11.07 25.26
CA ALA A 117 -36.96 11.40 26.34
C ALA A 117 -36.73 10.48 27.54
N ILE A 118 -36.98 10.99 28.73
CA ILE A 118 -36.83 10.25 29.99
C ILE A 118 -38.20 10.16 30.63
N SER A 119 -38.76 8.95 30.75
CA SER A 119 -39.95 8.67 31.55
C SER A 119 -39.53 8.36 32.98
N LEU A 120 -40.03 9.13 33.93
CA LEU A 120 -39.79 8.99 35.37
C LEU A 120 -41.02 8.40 36.04
N LYS A 121 -40.91 7.17 36.55
CA LYS A 121 -42.06 6.40 37.04
C LYS A 121 -42.67 7.00 38.30
N GLN A 122 -41.85 7.40 39.28
CA GLN A 122 -42.35 7.92 40.56
C GLN A 122 -42.89 9.35 40.47
N GLN A 123 -42.47 10.08 39.44
CA GLN A 123 -42.89 11.45 39.19
C GLN A 123 -43.98 11.56 38.12
N GLU A 124 -44.39 10.44 37.53
CA GLU A 124 -45.42 10.34 36.47
C GLU A 124 -45.22 11.36 35.35
N ARG A 125 -43.96 11.56 34.93
CA ARG A 125 -43.59 12.61 33.98
C ARG A 125 -42.61 12.11 32.92
N ILE A 126 -42.81 12.57 31.70
CA ILE A 126 -41.87 12.41 30.59
C ILE A 126 -41.16 13.74 30.36
N ILE A 127 -39.83 13.71 30.29
CA ILE A 127 -38.99 14.88 30.02
C ILE A 127 -38.31 14.67 28.66
N ARG A 128 -38.62 15.52 27.70
CA ARG A 128 -37.97 15.52 26.38
C ARG A 128 -36.67 16.30 26.45
N ILE A 129 -35.61 15.75 25.85
CA ILE A 129 -34.34 16.45 25.69
C ILE A 129 -34.46 17.36 24.46
N PRO A 130 -34.26 18.69 24.61
CA PRO A 130 -34.43 19.65 23.51
C PRO A 130 -33.40 19.50 22.39
N ASP A 131 -32.23 18.95 22.68
CA ASP A 131 -31.17 18.78 21.69
C ASP A 131 -31.47 17.53 20.83
N PRO A 132 -31.65 17.69 19.51
CA PRO A 132 -31.87 16.55 18.64
C PRO A 132 -30.58 15.77 18.43
N ILE A 133 -30.74 14.50 18.07
CA ILE A 133 -29.69 13.66 17.52
C ILE A 133 -30.04 13.32 16.07
N ILE A 134 -29.05 13.19 15.22
CA ILE A 134 -29.21 12.85 13.80
C ILE A 134 -28.64 11.45 13.61
N LEU A 135 -29.51 10.53 13.19
CA LEU A 135 -29.10 9.23 12.68
C LEU A 135 -28.79 9.41 11.20
N ASP A 136 -27.59 9.02 10.82
CA ASP A 136 -27.08 9.09 9.46
C ASP A 136 -26.29 7.80 9.20
N ALA A 137 -26.97 6.80 8.63
CA ALA A 137 -26.41 5.48 8.36
C ALA A 137 -26.00 5.28 6.89
N THR A 138 -26.20 6.29 6.04
CA THR A 138 -25.93 6.24 4.61
C THR A 138 -24.53 6.79 4.32
N PRO A 139 -23.60 5.99 3.75
CA PRO A 139 -22.28 6.49 3.38
C PRO A 139 -22.35 7.50 2.23
N PRO A 140 -21.41 8.48 2.17
CA PRO A 140 -21.37 9.48 1.11
C PRO A 140 -20.98 8.84 -0.24
N THR A 141 -21.50 9.39 -1.34
CA THR A 141 -21.06 9.01 -2.69
C THR A 141 -19.89 9.88 -3.11
N VAL A 142 -18.78 9.27 -3.54
CA VAL A 142 -17.56 10.01 -3.93
C VAL A 142 -17.13 9.64 -5.35
N GLU A 143 -16.95 10.66 -6.18
CA GLU A 143 -16.38 10.56 -7.51
C GLU A 143 -14.91 11.01 -7.50
N SER A 144 -14.05 10.28 -8.22
CA SER A 144 -12.62 10.54 -8.33
C SER A 144 -12.22 10.69 -9.78
N THR A 145 -11.64 11.83 -10.14
CA THR A 145 -11.04 12.05 -11.47
C THR A 145 -9.52 12.00 -11.34
N ALA A 146 -8.93 10.89 -11.76
CA ALA A 146 -7.49 10.66 -11.81
C ALA A 146 -7.11 10.06 -13.17
N LYS A 147 -5.93 10.39 -13.68
CA LYS A 147 -5.44 9.82 -14.95
C LYS A 147 -4.80 8.45 -14.66
N PRO A 148 -5.15 7.40 -15.40
CA PRO A 148 -4.54 6.09 -15.23
C PRO A 148 -3.07 6.08 -15.64
N GLY A 149 -2.25 5.27 -14.96
CA GLY A 149 -0.86 4.99 -15.34
C GLY A 149 0.07 6.20 -15.28
N GLN A 150 -0.18 7.13 -14.38
CA GLN A 150 0.66 8.33 -14.23
C GLN A 150 2.04 7.99 -13.70
N ARG A 151 3.01 8.79 -14.16
CA ARG A 151 4.41 8.71 -13.76
C ARG A 151 4.89 10.07 -13.33
N ILE A 152 5.64 10.09 -12.23
CA ILE A 152 6.23 11.30 -11.68
C ILE A 152 7.68 11.04 -11.30
N SER A 153 8.49 12.09 -11.35
CA SER A 153 9.86 12.11 -10.88
C SER A 153 9.95 13.17 -9.77
N PRO A 154 10.39 12.79 -8.56
CA PRO A 154 10.51 13.73 -7.45
C PRO A 154 11.37 14.94 -7.83
N GLY A 155 10.92 16.13 -7.43
CA GLY A 155 11.63 17.39 -7.67
C GLY A 155 11.50 17.99 -9.08
N LEU A 156 10.75 17.35 -10.00
CA LEU A 156 10.36 17.99 -11.26
C LEU A 156 9.12 18.87 -11.08
N ASP A 157 8.95 19.83 -12.00
CA ASP A 157 7.78 20.71 -12.01
C ASP A 157 6.59 20.08 -12.76
N GLY A 158 5.39 20.56 -12.39
CA GLY A 158 4.15 20.24 -13.09
C GLY A 158 3.78 18.75 -13.07
N ALA A 159 3.16 18.28 -14.15
CA ALA A 159 2.66 16.91 -14.25
C ALA A 159 3.77 15.83 -14.23
N ALA A 160 5.03 16.23 -14.43
CA ALA A 160 6.17 15.33 -14.38
C ALA A 160 6.71 15.11 -12.96
N GLY A 161 6.35 15.95 -11.98
CA GLY A 161 6.77 15.76 -10.59
C GLY A 161 5.65 15.65 -9.56
N THR A 162 4.41 15.97 -9.96
CA THR A 162 3.25 15.91 -9.07
C THR A 162 2.13 15.08 -9.66
N TYR A 163 1.68 14.09 -8.88
CA TYR A 163 0.45 13.35 -9.13
C TYR A 163 -0.72 14.16 -8.58
N ALA A 164 -1.74 14.41 -9.39
CA ALA A 164 -2.89 15.24 -9.01
C ALA A 164 -4.21 14.57 -9.40
N PHE A 165 -5.18 14.65 -8.51
CA PHE A 165 -6.53 14.16 -8.74
C PHE A 165 -7.57 15.00 -7.99
N THR A 166 -8.80 14.99 -8.50
CA THR A 166 -9.91 15.71 -7.86
C THR A 166 -10.92 14.72 -7.33
N LEU A 167 -11.38 14.98 -6.10
CA LEU A 167 -12.48 14.28 -5.45
C LEU A 167 -13.70 15.20 -5.38
N SER A 168 -14.88 14.65 -5.65
CA SER A 168 -16.17 15.31 -5.43
C SER A 168 -17.10 14.36 -4.68
N ALA A 169 -17.83 14.87 -3.69
CA ALA A 169 -18.80 14.13 -2.91
C ALA A 169 -20.18 14.79 -3.01
N ASP A 170 -21.23 13.99 -2.88
CA ASP A 170 -22.63 14.45 -2.82
C ASP A 170 -22.92 15.31 -1.57
N GLU A 171 -22.15 15.12 -0.50
CA GLU A 171 -22.24 15.91 0.73
C GLU A 171 -20.87 16.38 1.27
N PRO A 172 -20.83 17.34 2.23
CA PRO A 172 -19.58 17.76 2.84
C PRO A 172 -18.90 16.63 3.64
N VAL A 173 -17.72 16.22 3.21
CA VAL A 173 -16.91 15.17 3.85
C VAL A 173 -15.53 15.69 4.24
N ARG A 174 -14.80 14.92 5.06
CA ARG A 174 -13.37 15.09 5.28
C ARG A 174 -12.61 14.13 4.38
N PHE A 175 -11.99 14.68 3.33
CA PHE A 175 -11.09 13.93 2.47
C PHE A 175 -9.70 13.81 3.10
N ARG A 176 -9.14 12.59 3.07
CA ARG A 176 -7.78 12.28 3.50
C ARG A 176 -7.03 11.49 2.43
N LEU A 177 -5.88 11.99 2.01
CA LEU A 177 -4.91 11.26 1.20
C LEU A 177 -4.12 10.25 2.05
N ASP A 178 -3.96 9.02 1.56
CA ASP A 178 -3.03 8.02 2.08
C ASP A 178 -2.19 7.47 0.91
N VAL A 179 -0.86 7.48 1.03
CA VAL A 179 0.04 6.88 0.05
C VAL A 179 0.73 5.66 0.65
N ARG A 180 0.72 4.56 -0.09
CA ARG A 180 1.28 3.28 0.35
C ARG A 180 2.28 2.73 -0.66
N GLN A 181 3.32 2.07 -0.17
CA GLN A 181 4.20 1.25 -0.99
C GLN A 181 3.86 -0.22 -0.75
N ILE A 182 3.87 -1.01 -1.82
CA ILE A 182 3.75 -2.46 -1.69
C ILE A 182 5.15 -3.07 -1.65
N GLU A 183 5.40 -3.79 -0.56
CA GLU A 183 6.61 -4.58 -0.41
C GLU A 183 6.54 -5.86 -1.26
N PRO A 184 7.67 -6.48 -1.61
CA PRO A 184 7.70 -7.78 -2.29
C PRO A 184 6.97 -8.91 -1.54
N SER A 185 6.80 -8.75 -0.23
CA SER A 185 6.00 -9.65 0.62
C SER A 185 4.49 -9.56 0.36
N GLY A 186 4.04 -8.55 -0.40
CA GLY A 186 2.64 -8.16 -0.54
C GLY A 186 2.13 -7.26 0.59
N ALA A 187 2.95 -6.96 1.60
CA ALA A 187 2.58 -6.03 2.66
C ALA A 187 2.50 -4.60 2.13
N ALA A 188 1.51 -3.84 2.58
CA ALA A 188 1.37 -2.42 2.26
C ALA A 188 1.90 -1.56 3.42
N SER A 189 2.94 -0.78 3.17
CA SER A 189 3.48 0.18 4.13
C SER A 189 2.90 1.57 3.87
N LEU A 190 2.39 2.24 4.91
CA LEU A 190 1.90 3.61 4.81
C LEU A 190 3.09 4.59 4.84
N LEU A 191 3.23 5.40 3.81
CA LEU A 191 4.34 6.35 3.67
C LEU A 191 3.92 7.80 3.90
N ARG A 192 2.74 8.17 3.39
CA ARG A 192 2.18 9.51 3.56
C ARG A 192 0.75 9.42 4.03
N ARG A 193 0.40 10.33 4.93
CA ARG A 193 -0.97 10.57 5.37
C ARG A 193 -1.18 12.05 5.60
N GLU A 194 -2.29 12.56 5.09
CA GLU A 194 -2.68 13.94 5.36
C GLU A 194 -3.28 14.10 6.77
N THR A 195 -2.92 15.20 7.44
CA THR A 195 -3.38 15.52 8.81
C THR A 195 -4.38 16.68 8.90
N ASP A 196 -4.31 17.68 8.01
CA ASP A 196 -5.21 18.84 8.03
C ASP A 196 -6.52 18.56 7.28
N LEU A 197 -7.48 17.95 7.99
CA LEU A 197 -8.74 17.52 7.41
C LEU A 197 -9.85 18.58 7.57
N LYS A 198 -10.17 19.26 6.46
CA LYS A 198 -11.28 20.22 6.36
C LYS A 198 -12.51 19.58 5.72
N TRP A 199 -13.69 20.10 6.08
CA TRP A 199 -14.95 19.72 5.45
C TRP A 199 -15.05 20.36 4.07
N ALA A 200 -15.29 19.55 3.05
CA ALA A 200 -15.48 20.02 1.68
C ALA A 200 -16.35 19.03 0.89
N GLN A 201 -17.07 19.54 -0.10
CA GLN A 201 -17.74 18.71 -1.11
C GLN A 201 -16.83 18.41 -2.30
N ARG A 202 -15.79 19.22 -2.53
CA ARG A 202 -14.80 19.03 -3.59
C ARG A 202 -13.42 19.37 -3.09
N LYS A 203 -12.43 18.55 -3.43
CA LYS A 203 -11.03 18.78 -3.07
C LYS A 203 -10.11 18.30 -4.18
N GLU A 204 -9.15 19.15 -4.54
CA GLU A 204 -8.01 18.74 -5.35
C GLU A 204 -6.90 18.27 -4.41
N LEU A 205 -6.35 17.09 -4.71
CA LEU A 205 -5.30 16.44 -3.95
C LEU A 205 -4.08 16.29 -4.86
N HIS A 206 -2.91 16.56 -4.30
CA HIS A 206 -1.64 16.43 -4.98
C HIS A 206 -0.64 15.64 -4.12
N TRP A 207 0.25 14.93 -4.78
CA TRP A 207 1.36 14.23 -4.15
C TRP A 207 2.61 14.36 -5.01
N SER A 208 3.70 14.84 -4.42
CA SER A 208 4.96 15.15 -5.10
C SER A 208 6.05 14.11 -4.79
N ALA A 209 5.64 12.85 -4.67
CA ALA A 209 6.51 11.72 -4.34
C ALA A 209 7.26 11.86 -3.00
N ASP A 210 6.62 12.48 -2.00
CA ASP A 210 7.22 12.73 -0.69
C ASP A 210 6.55 11.94 0.45
N VAL A 211 7.28 11.72 1.55
CA VAL A 211 6.83 10.98 2.74
C VAL A 211 6.39 11.91 3.87
N GLY A 212 5.72 11.33 4.87
CA GLY A 212 5.46 12.00 6.15
C GLY A 212 3.97 12.21 6.45
N ASN A 213 3.73 12.73 7.65
CA ASN A 213 2.38 13.03 8.14
C ASN A 213 2.16 14.54 8.20
N LEU A 214 2.33 15.18 7.04
CA LEU A 214 2.37 16.64 6.89
C LEU A 214 1.08 17.16 6.21
N PRO A 215 0.77 18.45 6.35
CA PRO A 215 -0.17 19.13 5.46
C PRO A 215 0.19 18.90 3.99
N LEU A 216 -0.81 18.87 3.09
CA LEU A 216 -0.60 18.60 1.65
C LEU A 216 0.43 19.52 1.00
N ASP A 217 0.44 20.79 1.38
CA ASP A 217 1.29 21.86 0.87
C ASP A 217 2.71 21.85 1.44
N THR A 218 3.03 20.91 2.35
CA THR A 218 4.36 20.76 2.93
C THR A 218 5.09 19.57 2.31
N LEU A 219 6.26 19.84 1.73
CA LEU A 219 7.14 18.82 1.18
C LEU A 219 7.92 18.10 2.29
N GLY A 220 7.87 16.76 2.26
CA GLY A 220 8.74 15.88 3.03
C GLY A 220 9.97 15.40 2.23
N GLU A 221 10.64 14.38 2.76
CA GLU A 221 11.69 13.67 2.01
C GLU A 221 11.08 12.86 0.87
N PHE A 222 11.80 12.72 -0.24
CA PHE A 222 11.29 11.98 -1.39
C PHE A 222 11.39 10.47 -1.22
N VAL A 223 10.38 9.75 -1.72
CA VAL A 223 10.41 8.29 -1.83
C VAL A 223 11.39 7.84 -2.91
N GLY A 224 11.88 6.61 -2.81
CA GLY A 224 12.69 5.99 -3.85
C GLY A 224 11.87 5.64 -5.11
N PRO A 225 12.53 5.22 -6.20
CA PRO A 225 11.83 4.75 -7.39
C PRO A 225 10.98 3.50 -7.10
N GLY A 226 9.85 3.37 -7.79
CA GLY A 226 8.95 2.22 -7.65
C GLY A 226 7.49 2.57 -7.90
N SER A 227 6.60 1.62 -7.66
CA SER A 227 5.15 1.84 -7.76
C SER A 227 4.54 2.09 -6.39
N TYR A 228 3.63 3.06 -6.35
CA TYR A 228 2.96 3.51 -5.15
C TYR A 228 1.44 3.52 -5.36
N ILE A 229 0.71 3.14 -4.32
CA ILE A 229 -0.73 3.19 -4.30
C ILE A 229 -1.14 4.48 -3.64
N VAL A 230 -1.80 5.34 -4.41
CA VAL A 230 -2.38 6.58 -3.92
C VAL A 230 -3.86 6.35 -3.68
N GLY A 231 -4.23 6.31 -2.39
CA GLY A 231 -5.59 6.13 -1.94
C GLY A 231 -6.15 7.36 -1.25
N TRP A 232 -7.46 7.36 -1.09
CA TRP A 232 -8.17 8.41 -0.35
C TRP A 232 -9.24 7.82 0.55
N HIS A 233 -9.61 8.59 1.57
CA HIS A 233 -10.71 8.31 2.48
C HIS A 233 -11.62 9.54 2.56
N ALA A 234 -12.93 9.34 2.65
CA ALA A 234 -13.95 10.36 2.85
C ALA A 234 -14.80 9.99 4.07
N GLU A 235 -14.76 10.82 5.12
CA GLU A 235 -15.59 10.66 6.32
C GLU A 235 -16.66 11.76 6.36
N ASP A 236 -17.93 11.38 6.43
CA ASP A 236 -19.05 12.31 6.57
C ASP A 236 -19.29 12.76 8.03
N ARG A 237 -20.38 13.49 8.29
CA ARG A 237 -20.75 13.93 9.64
C ARG A 237 -21.28 12.80 10.53
N GLY A 238 -21.97 11.79 9.99
CA GLY A 238 -22.33 10.54 10.67
C GLY A 238 -21.12 9.73 11.15
N GLY A 239 -19.97 9.92 10.51
CA GLY A 239 -18.78 9.09 10.66
C GLY A 239 -18.82 7.84 9.78
N ASN A 240 -19.68 7.78 8.76
CA ASN A 240 -19.56 6.81 7.68
C ASN A 240 -18.27 7.12 6.91
N LEU A 241 -17.60 6.05 6.47
CA LEU A 241 -16.32 6.14 5.80
C LEU A 241 -16.41 5.42 4.46
N VAL A 242 -16.02 6.11 3.40
CA VAL A 242 -15.75 5.51 2.10
C VAL A 242 -14.28 5.71 1.78
N ASN A 243 -13.63 4.69 1.23
CA ASN A 243 -12.23 4.76 0.84
C ASN A 243 -11.98 4.06 -0.47
N ALA A 244 -10.99 4.55 -1.20
CA ALA A 244 -10.52 3.92 -2.42
C ALA A 244 -8.97 3.89 -2.42
N PRO A 245 -8.34 2.75 -2.72
CA PRO A 245 -8.98 1.44 -2.90
C PRO A 245 -9.61 0.94 -1.59
N GLU A 246 -10.73 0.22 -1.69
CA GLU A 246 -11.34 -0.47 -0.55
C GLU A 246 -10.45 -1.62 -0.09
N VAL A 247 -9.97 -2.39 -1.07
CA VAL A 247 -9.11 -3.55 -0.91
C VAL A 247 -7.85 -3.36 -1.75
N VAL A 248 -6.69 -3.62 -1.16
CA VAL A 248 -5.41 -3.58 -1.85
C VAL A 248 -4.98 -5.00 -2.18
N LYS A 249 -5.16 -5.40 -3.45
CA LYS A 249 -4.77 -6.72 -3.97
C LYS A 249 -4.23 -6.59 -5.40
N PRO A 250 -3.34 -7.51 -5.82
CA PRO A 250 -2.85 -7.56 -7.19
C PRO A 250 -3.98 -7.60 -8.20
N ASN A 251 -3.89 -6.80 -9.26
CA ASN A 251 -4.85 -6.72 -10.37
C ASN A 251 -6.29 -6.27 -10.02
N GLU A 252 -6.58 -5.96 -8.75
CA GLU A 252 -7.88 -5.43 -8.31
C GLU A 252 -7.86 -3.91 -8.12
N LEU A 253 -6.69 -3.26 -8.28
CA LEU A 253 -6.55 -1.82 -8.19
C LEU A 253 -6.98 -1.12 -9.48
N ALA A 254 -7.67 0.00 -9.34
CA ALA A 254 -7.93 0.86 -10.49
C ALA A 254 -6.59 1.45 -10.99
N PRO A 255 -6.32 1.47 -12.32
CA PRO A 255 -5.06 2.00 -12.86
C PRO A 255 -4.79 3.47 -12.50
N ALA A 256 -5.82 4.21 -12.12
CA ALA A 256 -5.73 5.59 -11.67
C ALA A 256 -5.24 5.73 -10.22
N GLN A 257 -5.10 4.64 -9.47
CA GLN A 257 -4.60 4.63 -8.09
C GLN A 257 -3.14 4.20 -7.99
N VAL A 258 -2.58 3.67 -9.09
CA VAL A 258 -1.17 3.28 -9.16
C VAL A 258 -0.39 4.40 -9.80
N VAL A 259 0.64 4.86 -9.09
CA VAL A 259 1.54 5.92 -9.53
C VAL A 259 2.96 5.37 -9.57
N GLY A 260 3.59 5.44 -10.75
CA GLY A 260 5.00 5.11 -10.89
C GLY A 260 5.86 6.31 -10.51
N VAL A 261 6.72 6.15 -9.52
CA VAL A 261 7.79 7.11 -9.21
C VAL A 261 9.03 6.67 -9.97
N GLU A 262 9.40 7.42 -10.99
CA GLU A 262 10.56 7.19 -11.85
C GLU A 262 11.60 8.27 -11.59
N THR A 263 12.82 7.88 -11.18
CA THR A 263 13.95 8.79 -11.04
C THR A 263 14.91 8.58 -12.21
N VAL A 264 15.84 7.63 -12.06
CA VAL A 264 16.66 7.06 -13.12
C VAL A 264 16.72 5.56 -12.92
N ALA A 265 16.59 4.80 -14.00
CA ALA A 265 16.82 3.37 -14.01
C ALA A 265 17.41 2.92 -15.35
N LEU A 266 17.96 1.70 -15.38
CA LEU A 266 18.50 1.08 -16.59
C LEU A 266 17.93 -0.33 -16.76
N THR A 267 17.54 -0.66 -17.98
CA THR A 267 17.25 -2.05 -18.38
C THR A 267 18.53 -2.85 -18.62
N PRO A 268 18.47 -4.19 -18.66
CA PRO A 268 19.56 -5.05 -19.12
C PRO A 268 20.10 -4.71 -20.51
N THR A 269 19.25 -4.23 -21.41
CA THR A 269 19.65 -3.71 -22.73
C THR A 269 20.25 -2.29 -22.69
N LEU A 270 20.49 -1.76 -21.48
CA LEU A 270 21.04 -0.43 -21.21
C LEU A 270 20.17 0.72 -21.72
N GLN A 271 18.85 0.51 -21.78
CA GLN A 271 17.91 1.58 -22.07
C GLN A 271 17.61 2.39 -20.79
N PRO A 272 17.82 3.72 -20.81
CA PRO A 272 17.42 4.58 -19.70
C PRO A 272 15.90 4.61 -19.53
N VAL A 273 15.43 4.50 -18.28
CA VAL A 273 14.03 4.74 -17.89
C VAL A 273 14.02 5.91 -16.93
N THR A 274 13.55 7.07 -17.40
CA THR A 274 13.56 8.32 -16.63
C THR A 274 12.66 9.38 -17.29
N LEU A 275 12.20 10.34 -16.49
CA LEU A 275 11.53 11.56 -16.95
C LEU A 275 12.49 12.77 -17.03
N LEU A 276 13.76 12.59 -16.63
CA LEU A 276 14.75 13.66 -16.61
C LEU A 276 15.18 14.04 -18.03
N ALA A 277 15.47 15.33 -18.22
CA ALA A 277 15.93 15.85 -19.51
C ALA A 277 17.37 15.40 -19.87
N ASP A 278 18.22 15.19 -18.87
CA ASP A 278 19.62 14.82 -19.04
C ASP A 278 20.05 13.76 -18.03
N VAL A 279 20.96 12.89 -18.47
CA VAL A 279 21.58 11.86 -17.64
C VAL A 279 23.08 11.78 -17.88
N THR A 280 23.80 11.25 -16.90
CA THR A 280 25.22 10.87 -17.02
C THR A 280 25.32 9.35 -16.96
N LEU A 281 25.97 8.75 -17.95
CA LEU A 281 26.35 7.34 -17.94
C LEU A 281 27.83 7.21 -17.57
N VAL A 282 28.14 6.30 -16.65
CA VAL A 282 29.52 5.97 -16.28
C VAL A 282 29.69 4.46 -16.36
N ARG A 283 30.68 4.01 -17.14
CA ARG A 283 31.09 2.60 -17.16
C ARG A 283 32.18 2.38 -16.14
N HIS A 284 31.91 1.46 -15.23
CA HIS A 284 32.85 0.97 -14.24
C HIS A 284 33.32 -0.42 -14.60
N ARG A 285 34.58 -0.72 -14.27
CA ARG A 285 35.15 -2.07 -14.31
C ARG A 285 35.33 -2.53 -12.85
N PRO A 286 34.38 -3.34 -12.32
CA PRO A 286 34.45 -3.81 -10.94
C PRO A 286 35.75 -4.56 -10.62
N ARG A 287 36.26 -4.36 -9.39
CA ARG A 287 37.41 -5.07 -8.83
C ARG A 287 37.00 -5.76 -7.52
N ALA A 288 37.95 -5.93 -6.59
CA ALA A 288 37.65 -6.41 -5.24
C ALA A 288 36.72 -5.46 -4.47
N SER A 289 36.85 -4.15 -4.72
CA SER A 289 35.92 -3.10 -4.29
C SER A 289 34.98 -2.71 -5.45
N PHE A 290 33.74 -2.33 -5.09
CA PHE A 290 32.74 -1.75 -5.97
C PHE A 290 32.68 -0.23 -5.74
N PRO A 291 32.55 0.61 -6.78
CA PRO A 291 32.25 0.27 -8.18
C PRO A 291 33.47 -0.12 -9.03
N GLY A 292 34.70 0.11 -8.56
CA GLY A 292 35.93 -0.19 -9.29
C GLY A 292 36.44 0.99 -10.13
N ASP A 293 37.10 0.71 -11.26
CA ASP A 293 37.69 1.76 -12.09
C ASP A 293 36.67 2.35 -13.06
N VAL A 294 36.61 3.68 -13.16
CA VAL A 294 35.89 4.36 -14.26
C VAL A 294 36.66 4.16 -15.57
N VAL A 295 36.02 3.57 -16.56
CA VAL A 295 36.64 3.28 -17.87
C VAL A 295 36.00 4.04 -19.03
N ALA A 296 34.80 4.59 -18.85
CA ALA A 296 34.16 5.51 -19.80
C ALA A 296 33.10 6.36 -19.11
N ARG A 297 32.79 7.52 -19.68
CA ARG A 297 31.74 8.43 -19.23
C ARG A 297 31.09 9.10 -20.45
N ALA A 298 29.78 9.32 -20.38
CA ALA A 298 29.00 10.09 -21.36
C ALA A 298 27.92 10.89 -20.63
N LYS A 299 27.54 12.06 -21.17
CA LYS A 299 26.43 12.89 -20.66
C LYS A 299 25.58 13.33 -21.84
N GLY A 300 24.27 13.40 -21.64
CA GLY A 300 23.32 13.97 -22.59
C GLY A 300 21.90 13.50 -22.30
N ALA A 301 21.00 13.79 -23.23
CA ALA A 301 19.61 13.33 -23.14
C ALA A 301 19.52 11.80 -23.03
N PRO A 302 18.51 11.26 -22.32
CA PRO A 302 18.23 9.82 -22.30
C PRO A 302 18.15 9.25 -23.73
N GLY A 303 18.87 8.15 -23.98
CA GLY A 303 18.97 7.51 -25.30
C GLY A 303 20.01 8.13 -26.25
N ALA A 304 20.40 9.40 -26.06
CA ALA A 304 21.49 10.03 -26.81
C ALA A 304 22.85 9.87 -26.11
N ALA A 305 22.87 9.83 -24.78
CA ALA A 305 24.08 9.54 -24.01
C ALA A 305 24.62 8.14 -24.36
N THR A 306 25.73 8.09 -25.10
CA THR A 306 26.28 6.83 -25.64
C THR A 306 27.69 6.62 -25.12
N LEU A 307 27.93 5.47 -24.49
CA LEU A 307 29.27 5.06 -24.06
C LEU A 307 30.04 4.44 -25.24
N PRO A 308 31.36 4.69 -25.36
CA PRO A 308 32.18 4.05 -26.39
C PRO A 308 32.16 2.52 -26.26
N PRO A 309 32.44 1.75 -27.34
CA PRO A 309 32.51 0.30 -27.26
C PRO A 309 33.53 -0.19 -26.22
N ALA A 310 33.14 -1.16 -25.39
CA ALA A 310 34.03 -1.78 -24.40
C ALA A 310 34.77 -3.00 -24.96
N THR A 311 35.99 -3.22 -24.45
CA THR A 311 36.76 -4.46 -24.64
C THR A 311 36.11 -5.63 -23.86
N PRO A 312 36.48 -6.90 -24.11
CA PRO A 312 35.92 -8.04 -23.39
C PRO A 312 36.05 -7.89 -21.86
N GLY A 313 34.96 -8.12 -21.13
CA GLY A 313 34.91 -7.96 -19.69
C GLY A 313 33.50 -7.96 -19.11
N PHE A 314 33.45 -7.95 -17.79
CA PHE A 314 32.29 -7.58 -16.97
C PHE A 314 32.41 -6.10 -16.61
N TYR A 315 31.32 -5.36 -16.78
CA TYR A 315 31.22 -3.95 -16.45
C TYR A 315 29.93 -3.66 -15.68
N ALA A 316 29.96 -2.60 -14.88
CA ALA A 316 28.77 -2.03 -14.26
C ALA A 316 28.54 -0.63 -14.84
N ILE A 317 27.35 -0.38 -15.35
CA ILE A 317 26.92 0.90 -15.91
C ILE A 317 26.12 1.62 -14.84
N GLN A 318 26.61 2.77 -14.44
CA GLN A 318 25.89 3.71 -13.59
C GLN A 318 25.17 4.71 -14.49
N ILE A 319 23.89 4.94 -14.25
CA ILE A 319 23.16 6.12 -14.73
C ILE A 319 22.95 7.06 -13.56
N ALA A 320 23.12 8.36 -13.76
CA ALA A 320 22.88 9.37 -12.74
C ALA A 320 22.21 10.62 -13.31
N GLY A 321 21.31 11.23 -12.55
CA GLY A 321 20.59 12.45 -12.91
C GLY A 321 19.64 12.89 -11.80
N GLY A 322 19.41 14.20 -11.66
CA GLY A 322 18.43 14.73 -10.69
C GLY A 322 18.71 14.39 -9.22
N GLY A 323 19.97 14.10 -8.85
CA GLY A 323 20.35 13.63 -7.51
C GLY A 323 20.20 12.12 -7.29
N TRP A 324 19.74 11.38 -8.31
CA TRP A 324 19.52 9.94 -8.26
C TRP A 324 20.54 9.17 -9.09
N GLU A 325 20.73 7.90 -8.75
CA GLU A 325 21.53 6.97 -9.51
C GLU A 325 20.92 5.57 -9.56
N ALA A 326 21.27 4.82 -10.61
CA ALA A 326 20.93 3.41 -10.76
C ALA A 326 22.01 2.67 -11.52
N TRP A 327 21.97 1.34 -11.43
CA TRP A 327 23.04 0.47 -11.92
C TRP A 327 22.51 -0.67 -12.80
N ALA A 328 23.27 -1.04 -13.81
CA ALA A 328 23.01 -2.21 -14.65
C ALA A 328 24.32 -2.91 -15.06
N PRO A 329 24.32 -4.24 -15.26
CA PRO A 329 25.47 -4.97 -15.79
C PRO A 329 25.65 -4.72 -17.30
N GLU A 330 26.88 -4.81 -17.79
CA GLU A 330 27.19 -4.89 -19.22
C GLU A 330 28.17 -6.03 -19.52
N ALA A 331 27.64 -7.09 -20.13
CA ALA A 331 28.43 -8.25 -20.57
C ALA A 331 29.17 -8.01 -21.89
N ARG A 332 30.47 -8.27 -21.90
CA ARG A 332 31.28 -8.30 -23.14
C ARG A 332 32.11 -9.58 -23.24
N ALA A 333 31.64 -10.53 -24.05
CA ALA A 333 32.36 -11.79 -24.26
C ALA A 333 33.57 -11.61 -25.19
N GLY A 334 33.39 -10.87 -26.28
CA GLY A 334 34.35 -10.71 -27.38
C GLY A 334 35.03 -12.03 -27.77
N ARG A 335 36.37 -12.04 -27.82
CA ARG A 335 37.20 -13.22 -28.14
C ARG A 335 37.82 -13.89 -26.91
N ALA A 336 37.32 -13.61 -25.70
CA ALA A 336 37.89 -14.18 -24.48
C ALA A 336 37.81 -15.72 -24.48
N ARG A 337 38.84 -16.37 -23.92
CA ARG A 337 38.89 -17.83 -23.73
C ARG A 337 38.21 -18.25 -22.44
N VAL A 338 38.21 -17.38 -21.43
CA VAL A 338 37.53 -17.59 -20.15
C VAL A 338 36.39 -16.57 -20.06
N LEU A 339 35.18 -17.08 -19.82
CA LEU A 339 33.99 -16.27 -19.62
C LEU A 339 33.45 -16.48 -18.22
N VAL A 340 32.96 -15.40 -17.61
CA VAL A 340 32.11 -15.46 -16.42
C VAL A 340 30.67 -15.23 -16.85
N MET A 341 29.74 -16.02 -16.31
CA MET A 341 28.32 -15.84 -16.59
C MET A 341 27.74 -14.72 -15.75
N GLU A 342 27.02 -13.80 -16.39
CA GLU A 342 26.13 -12.85 -15.74
C GLU A 342 24.75 -13.52 -15.59
N PRO A 343 24.28 -13.77 -14.35
CA PRO A 343 23.06 -14.54 -14.13
C PRO A 343 21.81 -13.66 -14.27
N LEU A 344 21.56 -13.16 -15.48
CA LEU A 344 20.45 -12.25 -15.76
C LEU A 344 19.10 -12.87 -15.39
N TYR A 345 18.89 -14.17 -15.60
CA TYR A 345 17.65 -14.84 -15.16
C TYR A 345 17.47 -14.80 -13.65
N SER A 346 18.55 -14.97 -12.90
CA SER A 346 18.50 -14.97 -11.43
C SER A 346 18.33 -13.55 -10.87
N TRP A 347 19.03 -12.58 -11.46
CA TRP A 347 18.85 -11.16 -11.11
C TRP A 347 17.44 -10.70 -11.40
N GLN A 348 16.88 -11.03 -12.56
CA GLN A 348 15.50 -10.68 -12.87
C GLN A 348 14.53 -11.46 -12.01
N ALA A 349 14.73 -12.74 -11.69
CA ALA A 349 13.83 -13.47 -10.79
C ALA A 349 13.75 -12.88 -9.37
N ALA A 350 14.78 -12.16 -8.93
CA ALA A 350 14.83 -11.50 -7.62
C ALA A 350 14.53 -9.99 -7.68
N ASN A 351 14.31 -9.42 -8.86
CA ASN A 351 14.15 -7.98 -9.07
C ASN A 351 12.72 -7.53 -8.67
N PRO A 352 12.53 -6.74 -7.60
CA PRO A 352 11.21 -6.34 -7.10
C PRO A 352 10.60 -5.15 -7.88
N THR A 353 10.83 -5.08 -9.18
CA THR A 353 10.27 -4.04 -10.06
C THR A 353 8.84 -4.39 -10.41
N ASP A 354 7.96 -3.39 -10.40
CA ASP A 354 6.61 -3.46 -10.97
C ASP A 354 6.65 -2.92 -12.41
N ALA A 355 6.90 -3.82 -13.37
CA ALA A 355 7.04 -3.44 -14.77
C ALA A 355 5.68 -3.30 -15.46
N ASP A 356 4.67 -4.05 -15.01
CA ASP A 356 3.31 -3.98 -15.55
C ASP A 356 2.45 -2.85 -14.97
N ARG A 357 2.96 -2.19 -13.92
CA ARG A 357 2.34 -1.05 -13.22
C ARG A 357 1.02 -1.43 -12.57
N SER A 358 0.95 -2.64 -12.05
CA SER A 358 -0.19 -3.13 -11.26
C SER A 358 -0.22 -2.55 -9.84
N GLY A 359 0.86 -1.91 -9.40
CA GLY A 359 1.08 -1.44 -8.03
C GLY A 359 1.80 -2.48 -7.16
N PHE A 360 2.19 -3.62 -7.73
CA PHE A 360 2.80 -4.75 -7.06
C PHE A 360 4.10 -5.15 -7.75
N PRO A 361 5.18 -5.45 -7.02
CA PRO A 361 6.40 -5.99 -7.64
C PRO A 361 6.11 -7.24 -8.48
N ASP A 362 6.60 -7.30 -9.73
CA ASP A 362 6.51 -8.54 -10.51
C ASP A 362 7.52 -9.55 -9.93
N VAL A 363 7.00 -10.54 -9.23
CA VAL A 363 7.77 -11.63 -8.62
C VAL A 363 7.17 -12.99 -9.01
N PRO A 364 7.95 -14.08 -8.99
CA PRO A 364 7.41 -15.42 -9.22
C PRO A 364 6.22 -15.71 -8.27
N PRO A 365 5.20 -16.47 -8.71
CA PRO A 365 5.19 -17.36 -9.87
C PRO A 365 4.76 -16.71 -11.20
N ALA A 366 4.44 -15.41 -11.22
CA ALA A 366 4.05 -14.73 -12.46
C ALA A 366 5.20 -14.71 -13.49
N PRO A 367 4.91 -14.74 -14.80
CA PRO A 367 5.93 -14.56 -15.83
C PRO A 367 6.62 -13.20 -15.73
N LEU A 368 7.94 -13.18 -15.83
CA LEU A 368 8.78 -12.00 -15.64
C LEU A 368 9.42 -11.57 -16.96
N ALA A 369 9.20 -10.32 -17.38
CA ALA A 369 9.91 -9.76 -18.53
C ALA A 369 11.41 -9.61 -18.19
N LEU A 370 12.30 -10.14 -19.04
CA LEU A 370 13.73 -10.10 -18.77
C LEU A 370 14.38 -8.74 -18.98
N ASP A 371 13.75 -7.81 -19.71
CA ASP A 371 14.32 -6.49 -20.00
C ASP A 371 13.74 -5.36 -19.12
N ARG A 372 13.15 -5.72 -17.97
CA ARG A 372 12.65 -4.73 -17.00
C ARG A 372 13.81 -4.04 -16.27
N PRO A 373 13.65 -2.76 -15.88
CA PRO A 373 14.71 -2.00 -15.22
C PRO A 373 15.12 -2.66 -13.91
N PHE A 374 16.39 -2.56 -13.54
CA PHE A 374 16.86 -3.05 -12.24
C PHE A 374 16.40 -2.12 -11.11
N ALA A 375 15.82 -2.70 -10.06
CA ALA A 375 15.54 -1.98 -8.83
C ALA A 375 16.84 -1.67 -8.05
N PRO A 376 16.79 -0.69 -7.12
CA PRO A 376 17.89 -0.47 -6.18
C PRO A 376 18.31 -1.75 -5.44
N GLY A 377 19.61 -1.96 -5.25
CA GLY A 377 20.18 -3.13 -4.56
C GLY A 377 20.97 -4.08 -5.47
N ILE A 378 20.81 -3.98 -6.80
CA ILE A 378 21.56 -4.77 -7.79
C ILE A 378 23.09 -4.62 -7.65
N GLU A 379 23.57 -3.50 -7.13
CA GLU A 379 24.98 -3.18 -6.88
C GLU A 379 25.66 -4.25 -6.04
N THR A 380 24.92 -4.86 -5.10
CA THR A 380 25.42 -5.93 -4.23
C THR A 380 25.76 -7.18 -5.06
N ALA A 381 24.89 -7.53 -6.01
CA ALA A 381 25.11 -8.66 -6.92
C ALA A 381 26.24 -8.35 -7.92
N LEU A 382 26.28 -7.12 -8.44
CA LEU A 382 27.38 -6.66 -9.32
C LEU A 382 28.73 -6.69 -8.59
N ALA A 383 28.77 -6.27 -7.32
CA ALA A 383 29.98 -6.31 -6.49
C ALA A 383 30.44 -7.75 -6.26
N LYS A 384 29.53 -8.68 -5.99
CA LYS A 384 29.84 -10.10 -5.81
C LYS A 384 30.43 -10.71 -7.09
N LEU A 385 29.81 -10.48 -8.23
CA LEU A 385 30.33 -10.96 -9.52
C LEU A 385 31.68 -10.31 -9.87
N GLY A 386 31.84 -9.02 -9.56
CA GLY A 386 33.10 -8.29 -9.72
C GLY A 386 34.26 -8.93 -8.95
N ARG A 387 34.03 -9.38 -7.71
CA ARG A 387 35.03 -10.12 -6.93
C ARG A 387 35.42 -11.44 -7.58
N THR A 388 34.46 -12.18 -8.13
CA THR A 388 34.73 -13.42 -8.88
C THR A 388 35.61 -13.15 -10.10
N VAL A 389 35.26 -12.16 -10.92
CA VAL A 389 36.07 -11.76 -12.09
C VAL A 389 37.48 -11.33 -11.68
N ALA A 390 37.61 -10.57 -10.59
CA ALA A 390 38.90 -10.14 -10.06
C ALA A 390 39.74 -11.32 -9.54
N ALA A 391 39.11 -12.31 -8.88
CA ALA A 391 39.78 -13.54 -8.46
C ALA A 391 40.25 -14.38 -9.66
N THR A 392 39.44 -14.53 -10.70
CA THR A 392 39.82 -15.23 -11.94
C THR A 392 41.00 -14.55 -12.64
N ARG A 393 41.09 -13.21 -12.64
CA ARG A 393 42.26 -12.52 -13.20
C ARG A 393 43.52 -12.76 -12.38
N ARG A 394 43.40 -12.83 -11.04
CA ARG A 394 44.54 -13.12 -10.14
C ARG A 394 45.11 -14.52 -10.32
N SER A 395 44.36 -15.48 -10.87
CA SER A 395 44.89 -16.81 -11.20
C SER A 395 45.70 -16.88 -12.50
N GLY A 396 46.06 -15.73 -13.09
CA GLY A 396 46.92 -15.64 -14.28
C GLY A 396 46.15 -15.56 -15.61
N VAL A 397 44.82 -15.47 -15.58
CA VAL A 397 44.01 -15.33 -16.80
C VAL A 397 44.05 -13.87 -17.30
N GLN A 398 44.75 -13.64 -18.42
CA GLN A 398 44.95 -12.30 -18.98
C GLN A 398 43.66 -11.62 -19.47
N THR A 399 42.73 -12.37 -20.07
CA THR A 399 41.46 -11.84 -20.58
C THR A 399 40.29 -12.67 -20.10
N VAL A 400 39.48 -12.07 -19.24
CA VAL A 400 38.22 -12.61 -18.75
C VAL A 400 37.10 -11.79 -19.37
N GLY A 401 36.27 -12.42 -20.20
CA GLY A 401 35.04 -11.82 -20.74
C GLY A 401 33.83 -12.15 -19.88
N ALA A 402 32.68 -11.55 -20.19
CA ALA A 402 31.41 -11.87 -19.55
C ALA A 402 30.31 -12.13 -20.58
N ILE A 403 29.33 -12.96 -20.23
CA ILE A 403 28.20 -13.30 -21.09
C ILE A 403 26.97 -13.61 -20.22
N THR A 404 25.78 -13.16 -20.63
CA THR A 404 24.55 -13.49 -19.92
C THR A 404 24.08 -14.91 -20.24
N ASP A 405 23.44 -15.55 -19.27
CA ASP A 405 22.66 -16.79 -19.47
C ASP A 405 21.68 -16.66 -20.65
N GLN A 406 20.94 -15.55 -20.76
CA GLN A 406 20.06 -15.24 -21.90
C GLN A 406 20.78 -15.30 -23.25
N ARG A 407 21.98 -14.74 -23.34
CA ARG A 407 22.75 -14.75 -24.59
C ARG A 407 23.34 -16.13 -24.88
N ILE A 408 23.71 -16.88 -23.86
CA ILE A 408 24.12 -18.29 -24.01
C ILE A 408 22.97 -19.12 -24.57
N GLU A 409 21.77 -18.99 -24.01
CA GLU A 409 20.60 -19.74 -24.47
C GLU A 409 20.28 -19.42 -25.95
N ALA A 410 20.19 -18.11 -26.25
CA ALA A 410 19.80 -17.64 -27.57
C ALA A 410 20.84 -17.94 -28.68
N ARG A 411 22.14 -17.82 -28.38
CA ARG A 411 23.21 -17.88 -29.42
C ARG A 411 24.33 -18.88 -29.15
N GLY A 412 24.32 -19.54 -27.99
CA GLY A 412 25.42 -20.36 -27.51
C GLY A 412 26.63 -19.55 -27.07
N LEU A 413 27.64 -20.25 -26.55
CA LEU A 413 28.93 -19.63 -26.23
C LEU A 413 29.74 -19.34 -27.51
N PRO A 414 30.53 -18.23 -27.54
CA PRO A 414 31.48 -17.97 -28.63
C PRO A 414 32.45 -19.13 -28.87
N ARG A 415 32.86 -19.36 -30.12
CA ARG A 415 33.82 -20.42 -30.47
C ARG A 415 35.21 -20.23 -29.83
N SER A 416 35.57 -19.01 -29.44
CA SER A 416 36.82 -18.72 -28.72
C SER A 416 36.81 -19.18 -27.27
N ALA A 417 35.62 -19.31 -26.67
CA ALA A 417 35.48 -19.70 -25.27
C ALA A 417 35.96 -21.14 -25.05
N ARG A 418 36.60 -21.37 -23.92
CA ARG A 418 37.15 -22.66 -23.48
C ARG A 418 36.73 -22.98 -22.04
N VAL A 419 36.56 -21.97 -21.21
CA VAL A 419 36.06 -22.10 -19.84
C VAL A 419 34.90 -21.14 -19.63
N LEU A 420 33.81 -21.63 -19.04
CA LEU A 420 32.71 -20.83 -18.51
C LEU A 420 32.68 -21.00 -16.99
N ILE A 421 32.69 -19.88 -16.26
CA ILE A 421 32.55 -19.84 -14.82
C ILE A 421 31.12 -19.40 -14.47
N ILE A 422 30.45 -20.18 -13.63
CA ILE A 422 29.10 -19.93 -13.13
C ILE A 422 29.16 -19.77 -11.61
N THR A 423 28.52 -18.72 -11.10
CA THR A 423 28.34 -18.49 -9.67
C THR A 423 27.08 -17.67 -9.43
N ASP A 424 26.43 -17.90 -8.30
CA ASP A 424 25.26 -17.17 -7.83
C ASP A 424 24.12 -17.10 -8.86
N ALA A 425 23.96 -18.20 -9.60
CA ALA A 425 23.06 -18.29 -10.74
C ALA A 425 21.99 -19.37 -10.51
N PRO A 426 21.12 -19.24 -9.48
CA PRO A 426 20.18 -20.31 -9.13
C PRO A 426 19.20 -20.67 -10.24
N VAL A 427 18.82 -19.73 -11.10
CA VAL A 427 17.81 -19.96 -12.13
C VAL A 427 18.43 -20.51 -13.42
N TRP A 428 17.83 -21.57 -13.97
CA TRP A 428 18.24 -22.19 -15.23
C TRP A 428 17.04 -22.65 -16.06
N THR A 429 17.24 -22.81 -17.37
CA THR A 429 16.23 -23.36 -18.30
C THR A 429 16.76 -24.62 -18.98
N ALA A 430 15.85 -25.45 -19.51
CA ALA A 430 16.24 -26.63 -20.28
C ALA A 430 17.13 -26.28 -21.48
N ASP A 431 16.81 -25.20 -22.20
CA ASP A 431 17.57 -24.78 -23.38
C ASP A 431 18.95 -24.24 -23.02
N LEU A 432 19.08 -23.47 -21.93
CA LEU A 432 20.38 -23.08 -21.39
C LEU A 432 21.23 -24.32 -21.09
N HIS A 433 20.65 -25.33 -20.42
CA HIS A 433 21.34 -26.58 -20.13
C HIS A 433 21.81 -27.29 -21.41
N VAL A 434 20.95 -27.39 -22.43
CA VAL A 434 21.33 -27.95 -23.74
C VAL A 434 22.52 -27.21 -24.34
N ARG A 435 22.56 -25.88 -24.26
CA ARG A 435 23.70 -25.07 -24.73
C ARG A 435 24.97 -25.33 -23.92
N LEU A 436 24.87 -25.52 -22.61
CA LEU A 436 26.00 -25.86 -21.75
C LEU A 436 26.57 -27.25 -22.09
N ARG A 437 25.72 -28.27 -22.31
CA ARG A 437 26.16 -29.59 -22.76
C ARG A 437 26.83 -29.54 -24.12
N ALA A 438 26.26 -28.80 -25.07
CA ALA A 438 26.87 -28.61 -26.39
C ALA A 438 28.24 -27.93 -26.30
N PHE A 439 28.44 -27.04 -25.33
CA PHE A 439 29.73 -26.42 -25.07
C PHE A 439 30.76 -27.42 -24.50
N VAL A 440 30.36 -28.28 -23.57
CA VAL A 440 31.23 -29.34 -23.03
C VAL A 440 31.56 -30.38 -24.09
N ALA A 441 30.59 -30.82 -24.88
CA ALA A 441 30.76 -31.82 -25.95
C ALA A 441 31.79 -31.39 -27.01
N ARG A 442 31.94 -30.08 -27.27
CA ARG A 442 32.97 -29.54 -28.17
C ARG A 442 34.30 -29.19 -27.48
N GLY A 443 34.53 -29.71 -26.28
CA GLY A 443 35.78 -29.55 -25.52
C GLY A 443 35.86 -28.33 -24.60
N GLY A 444 34.73 -27.65 -24.34
CA GLY A 444 34.63 -26.60 -23.33
C GLY A 444 34.60 -27.16 -21.90
N ARG A 445 34.86 -26.32 -20.90
CA ARG A 445 34.76 -26.66 -19.47
C ARG A 445 33.82 -25.70 -18.76
N VAL A 446 32.88 -26.24 -18.00
CA VAL A 446 32.01 -25.45 -17.11
C VAL A 446 32.53 -25.61 -15.68
N VAL A 447 32.72 -24.49 -14.99
CA VAL A 447 33.16 -24.45 -13.60
C VAL A 447 32.07 -23.77 -12.79
N ILE A 448 31.43 -24.51 -11.90
CA ILE A 448 30.42 -23.98 -10.98
C ILE A 448 31.10 -23.78 -9.62
N LEU A 449 31.09 -22.55 -9.11
CA LEU A 449 31.85 -22.17 -7.91
C LEU A 449 31.07 -22.29 -6.59
N ASP A 450 29.78 -22.65 -6.65
CA ASP A 450 28.91 -22.73 -5.49
C ASP A 450 27.85 -23.83 -5.66
N SER A 451 27.15 -24.14 -4.56
CA SER A 451 26.08 -25.15 -4.51
C SER A 451 24.70 -24.60 -4.88
N VAL A 452 24.57 -23.29 -5.10
CA VAL A 452 23.28 -22.63 -5.33
C VAL A 452 22.98 -22.45 -6.80
N SER A 453 23.99 -22.47 -7.68
CA SER A 453 23.81 -22.28 -9.11
C SER A 453 23.07 -23.45 -9.77
N LEU A 454 22.17 -23.13 -10.70
CA LEU A 454 21.35 -24.07 -11.48
C LEU A 454 20.47 -24.97 -10.60
N THR A 455 19.91 -24.43 -9.50
CA THR A 455 19.08 -25.17 -8.54
C THR A 455 17.57 -24.96 -8.70
N ARG A 456 17.16 -23.96 -9.48
CA ARG A 456 15.76 -23.57 -9.71
C ARG A 456 15.46 -23.56 -11.20
N LYS A 457 14.56 -24.42 -11.64
CA LYS A 457 14.19 -24.53 -13.04
C LYS A 457 13.18 -23.45 -13.41
N ALA A 458 13.36 -22.91 -14.61
CA ALA A 458 12.48 -21.97 -15.24
C ALA A 458 12.19 -22.37 -16.70
N THR A 459 11.13 -21.81 -17.24
CA THR A 459 10.84 -21.81 -18.67
C THR A 459 10.98 -20.40 -19.22
N LEU A 460 11.42 -20.30 -20.47
CA LEU A 460 11.48 -19.04 -21.21
C LEU A 460 10.50 -19.13 -22.38
N SER A 461 9.58 -18.17 -22.47
CA SER A 461 8.71 -17.99 -23.63
C SER A 461 8.89 -16.58 -24.17
N GLY A 462 9.53 -16.47 -25.33
CA GLY A 462 9.98 -15.17 -25.86
C GLY A 462 10.95 -14.50 -24.89
N ASN A 463 10.53 -13.36 -24.30
CA ASN A 463 11.32 -12.63 -23.29
C ASN A 463 10.77 -12.78 -21.86
N ALA A 464 9.80 -13.68 -21.65
CA ALA A 464 9.15 -13.90 -20.36
C ALA A 464 9.68 -15.17 -19.68
N LEU A 465 10.25 -14.99 -18.49
CA LEU A 465 10.81 -16.04 -17.63
C LEU A 465 9.77 -16.48 -16.60
N THR A 466 9.46 -17.77 -16.53
CA THR A 466 8.53 -18.33 -15.53
C THR A 466 9.25 -19.35 -14.67
N ILE A 467 9.27 -19.16 -13.35
CA ILE A 467 9.90 -20.12 -12.43
C ILE A 467 8.96 -21.31 -12.21
N VAL A 468 9.44 -22.51 -12.51
CA VAL A 468 8.67 -23.76 -12.36
C VAL A 468 8.74 -24.28 -10.93
N GLY A 469 9.92 -24.21 -10.30
CA GLY A 469 10.12 -24.69 -8.93
C GLY A 469 11.57 -25.03 -8.58
N PRO A 470 11.81 -25.57 -7.37
CA PRO A 470 13.11 -26.07 -6.96
C PRO A 470 13.39 -27.41 -7.65
N GLU A 471 14.05 -27.36 -8.81
CA GLU A 471 14.53 -28.52 -9.56
C GLU A 471 15.95 -28.20 -10.02
N ALA A 472 16.92 -28.95 -9.51
CA ALA A 472 18.32 -28.75 -9.86
C ALA A 472 18.66 -29.33 -11.23
N ALA A 473 19.48 -28.62 -11.99
CA ALA A 473 20.06 -29.14 -13.23
C ALA A 473 20.93 -30.36 -12.91
N ASN A 474 20.86 -31.39 -13.76
CA ASN A 474 21.84 -32.48 -13.70
C ASN A 474 23.24 -32.00 -14.12
N THR A 475 24.08 -31.62 -13.14
CA THR A 475 25.41 -31.05 -13.40
C THR A 475 26.50 -32.10 -13.61
N SER A 476 26.22 -33.39 -13.42
CA SER A 476 27.19 -34.47 -13.71
C SER A 476 27.70 -34.41 -15.14
N ASP A 477 26.79 -34.13 -16.07
CA ASP A 477 27.04 -34.10 -17.51
C ASP A 477 27.79 -32.83 -17.94
N LEU A 478 27.91 -31.84 -17.05
CA LEU A 478 28.68 -30.62 -17.25
C LEU A 478 30.11 -30.73 -16.71
N ASN A 479 30.39 -31.81 -15.95
CA ASN A 479 31.70 -32.07 -15.35
C ASN A 479 32.24 -33.45 -15.81
N PRO A 480 33.01 -33.50 -16.92
CA PRO A 480 33.47 -34.76 -17.50
C PRO A 480 34.46 -35.54 -16.62
N SER A 481 34.93 -35.02 -15.48
CA SER A 481 35.81 -35.75 -14.57
C SER A 481 35.10 -36.76 -13.66
N SER A 482 33.76 -36.86 -13.71
CA SER A 482 32.99 -37.86 -12.95
C SER A 482 33.06 -39.29 -13.53
N SER A 483 33.58 -39.48 -14.76
CA SER A 483 33.70 -40.79 -15.40
C SER A 483 34.96 -41.59 -15.01
N LEU A 484 35.82 -41.10 -14.11
CA LEU A 484 37.01 -41.82 -13.64
C LEU A 484 36.77 -42.73 -12.44
N SER A 485 35.59 -42.70 -11.81
CA SER A 485 35.22 -43.64 -10.74
C SER A 485 34.80 -45.03 -11.25
N GLY A 486 34.62 -45.20 -12.57
CA GLY A 486 34.22 -46.47 -13.20
C GLY A 486 35.38 -47.40 -13.60
N LEU A 487 36.63 -47.03 -13.33
CA LEU A 487 37.83 -47.84 -13.65
C LEU A 487 38.48 -48.50 -12.42
N GLN A 488 37.80 -48.49 -11.26
CA GLN A 488 38.22 -49.24 -10.06
C GLN A 488 37.18 -50.31 -9.69
N SER A 489 36.99 -51.29 -10.58
CA SER A 489 36.41 -52.58 -10.20
C SER A 489 36.75 -53.65 -11.25
N SER A 490 38.03 -53.94 -11.40
CA SER A 490 38.44 -55.26 -11.88
C SER A 490 38.53 -56.16 -10.64
N PRO A 491 37.67 -57.18 -10.48
CA PRO A 491 37.81 -58.11 -9.37
C PRO A 491 39.04 -58.98 -9.64
N ALA A 492 39.99 -58.96 -8.73
CA ALA A 492 41.01 -59.98 -8.66
C ALA A 492 40.31 -61.33 -8.42
N ASN A 493 40.50 -62.24 -9.38
CA ASN A 493 40.07 -63.62 -9.33
C ASN A 493 40.76 -64.33 -8.16
N PRO A 494 40.05 -65.09 -7.30
CA PRO A 494 40.70 -65.89 -6.27
C PRO A 494 41.11 -67.27 -6.84
N LEU A 495 42.17 -67.84 -6.25
CA LEU A 495 42.67 -69.23 -6.36
C LEU A 495 43.66 -69.52 -7.51
N ASN A 496 44.96 -69.52 -7.23
CA ASN A 496 45.77 -70.64 -6.70
C ASN A 496 47.23 -70.22 -6.52
#